data_AF-A0A7V9M059-F1
#
_entry.id   AF-A0A7V9M059-F1
#
_cell.length_a   1.000
_cell.length_b   1.000
_cell.length_c   1.000
_cell.angle_alpha   90.00
_cell.angle_beta   90.00
_cell.angle_gamma   90.00
#
_symmetry.space_group_name_H-M   'P 1'
#
loop_
_entity.id
_entity.type
_entity.pdbx_description
1 polymer ?
#
loop_
_entity_poly.entity_id
_entity_poly.type
_entity_poly.pdbx_seq_one_letter_code
_entity_poly.pdbx_strand_id
1 'polypeptide(L)'
;MNVLKSGIVTIVVFFLNVLYIHAQKIISEGTLVYNISIQTGDKEPNMADMLDGATTTVYIKGSQTRSEMLSGLGSESTIHDAKTGSGVILKD
;
A
#
# COMPACT_ATOMS: atom_id res chain seq x y z
N MET A 1 51.34 19.45 -0.35
CA MET A 1 50.49 19.71 0.84
C MET A 1 49.05 20.14 0.48
N ASN A 2 48.82 20.86 -0.63
CA ASN A 2 47.49 21.36 -0.98
C ASN A 2 46.51 20.28 -1.48
N VAL A 3 47.01 19.24 -2.15
CA VAL A 3 46.19 18.12 -2.67
C VAL A 3 45.65 17.24 -1.53
N LEU A 4 46.46 17.00 -0.48
CA LEU A 4 46.06 16.24 0.70
C LEU A 4 44.99 16.98 1.52
N LYS A 5 45.13 18.31 1.64
CA LYS A 5 44.12 19.17 2.28
C LYS A 5 42.81 19.17 1.48
N SER A 6 42.89 19.23 0.15
CA SER A 6 41.71 19.14 -0.72
C SER A 6 40.99 17.80 -0.59
N GLY A 7 41.73 16.68 -0.50
CA GLY A 7 41.14 15.35 -0.34
C GLY A 7 40.39 15.17 0.99
N ILE A 8 40.95 15.71 2.09
CA ILE A 8 40.29 15.70 3.40
C ILE A 8 38.99 16.52 3.35
N VAL A 9 39.01 17.69 2.71
CA VAL A 9 37.81 18.53 2.55
C VAL A 9 36.73 17.80 1.75
N THR A 10 37.08 17.13 0.65
CA THR A 10 36.12 16.36 -0.16
C THR A 10 35.49 15.21 0.63
N ILE A 11 36.26 14.50 1.45
CA ILE A 11 35.75 13.44 2.33
C ILE A 11 34.78 14.00 3.37
N VAL A 12 35.13 15.10 4.03
CA VAL A 12 34.27 15.73 5.05
C VAL A 12 32.95 16.21 4.43
N VAL A 13 33.01 16.79 3.23
CA VAL A 13 31.80 17.20 2.49
C VAL A 13 30.94 16.00 2.12
N PHE A 14 31.53 14.88 1.70
CA PHE A 14 30.78 13.66 1.41
C PHE A 14 30.06 13.10 2.66
N PHE A 15 30.73 13.07 3.82
CA PHE A 15 30.12 12.61 5.08
C PHE A 15 29.00 13.54 5.56
N LEU A 16 29.11 14.85 5.35
CA LEU A 16 28.06 15.81 5.70
C LEU A 16 26.78 15.64 4.88
N ASN A 17 26.87 15.12 3.65
CA ASN A 17 25.71 14.88 2.80
C ASN A 17 24.87 13.66 3.23
N VAL A 18 25.42 12.73 4.01
CA VAL A 18 24.72 11.51 4.47
C VAL A 18 23.61 11.85 5.47
N LEU A 19 23.73 12.97 6.20
CA LEU A 19 22.76 13.39 7.23
C LEU A 19 21.46 13.97 6.68
N TYR A 20 21.38 14.26 5.37
CA TYR A 20 20.20 14.86 4.75
C TYR A 20 19.31 13.85 4.03
N ILE A 21 19.56 12.54 4.18
CA ILE A 21 18.77 11.48 3.54
C ILE A 21 17.58 11.11 4.42
N HIS A 22 16.63 12.04 4.57
CA HIS A 22 15.28 11.76 5.11
C HIS A 22 14.23 11.93 4.01
N ALA A 23 14.36 11.14 2.94
CA ALA A 23 13.47 11.21 1.77
C ALA A 23 12.36 10.15 1.77
N GLN A 24 12.36 9.20 2.72
CA GLN A 24 11.30 8.18 2.76
C GLN A 24 9.99 8.79 3.23
N LYS A 25 9.03 8.90 2.32
CA LYS A 25 7.66 9.30 2.66
C LYS A 25 7.00 8.16 3.41
N ILE A 26 6.80 8.33 4.71
CA ILE A 26 6.04 7.38 5.52
C ILE A 26 4.57 7.70 5.32
N ILE A 27 3.79 6.74 4.79
CA ILE A 27 2.34 6.84 4.79
C ILE A 27 1.86 6.55 6.22
N SER A 28 1.49 7.61 6.93
CA SER A 28 0.98 7.52 8.30
C SER A 28 -0.39 6.85 8.33
N GLU A 29 -1.28 7.32 7.46
CA GLU A 29 -2.65 6.83 7.30
C GLU A 29 -3.15 7.10 5.89
N GLY A 30 -4.13 6.32 5.45
CA GLY A 30 -4.79 6.52 4.17
C GLY A 30 -5.95 5.56 3.95
N THR A 31 -6.88 5.97 3.10
CA THR A 31 -8.01 5.13 2.67
C THR A 31 -8.02 5.07 1.15
N LEU A 32 -8.10 3.87 0.60
CA LEU A 32 -8.28 3.63 -0.83
C LEU A 32 -9.66 3.02 -1.03
N VAL A 33 -10.47 3.62 -1.90
CA VAL A 33 -11.81 3.12 -2.23
C VAL A 33 -11.82 2.70 -3.69
N TYR A 34 -12.06 1.42 -3.92
CA TYR A 34 -12.20 0.81 -5.23
C TYR A 34 -13.66 0.47 -5.47
N ASN A 35 -14.22 0.98 -6.57
CA ASN A 35 -15.52 0.57 -7.08
C ASN A 35 -15.28 -0.35 -8.26
N ILE A 36 -15.81 -1.57 -8.20
CA ILE A 36 -15.66 -2.58 -9.24
C ILE A 36 -16.91 -2.49 -10.12
N SER A 37 -16.71 -2.38 -11.44
CA SER A 37 -17.79 -2.52 -12.41
C SER A 37 -17.37 -3.50 -13.49
N ILE A 38 -18.25 -4.46 -13.78
CA ILE A 38 -18.06 -5.51 -14.76
C ILE A 38 -19.14 -5.33 -15.83
N GLN A 39 -18.70 -5.18 -17.07
CA GLN A 39 -19.59 -5.05 -18.23
C GLN A 39 -19.39 -6.27 -19.11
N THR A 40 -20.37 -7.18 -19.08
CA THR A 40 -20.44 -8.34 -19.98
C THR A 40 -21.40 -8.05 -21.13
N GLY A 41 -21.11 -8.60 -22.31
CA GLY A 41 -21.96 -8.49 -23.50
C GLY A 41 -22.95 -9.65 -23.64
N ASP A 42 -22.99 -10.55 -22.67
CA ASP A 42 -23.80 -11.76 -22.69
C ASP A 42 -25.25 -11.45 -22.29
N LYS A 43 -26.19 -12.22 -22.83
CA LYS A 43 -27.62 -12.07 -22.52
C LYS A 43 -28.01 -12.61 -21.14
N GLU A 44 -27.24 -13.57 -20.63
CA GLU A 44 -27.50 -14.22 -19.36
C GLU A 44 -26.42 -13.83 -18.34
N PRO A 45 -26.78 -13.61 -17.06
CA PRO A 45 -25.83 -13.22 -16.04
C PRO A 45 -24.86 -14.36 -15.72
N ASN A 46 -23.57 -14.03 -15.76
CA ASN A 46 -22.46 -14.89 -15.41
C ASN A 46 -22.06 -14.72 -13.93
N MET A 47 -21.26 -15.65 -13.40
CA MET A 47 -20.73 -15.54 -12.03
C MET A 47 -19.90 -14.26 -11.81
N ALA A 48 -19.24 -13.74 -12.85
CA ALA A 48 -18.49 -12.50 -12.77
C ALA A 48 -19.41 -11.30 -12.52
N ASP A 49 -20.65 -11.31 -13.03
CA ASP A 49 -21.61 -10.22 -12.83
C ASP A 49 -22.06 -10.12 -11.36
N MET A 50 -21.85 -11.17 -10.55
CA MET A 50 -22.10 -11.12 -9.10
C MET A 50 -21.09 -10.23 -8.35
N LEU A 51 -19.98 -9.87 -8.98
CA LEU A 51 -19.00 -8.91 -8.48
C LEU A 51 -19.19 -7.52 -9.08
N ASP A 52 -20.14 -7.32 -10.01
CA ASP A 52 -20.47 -5.99 -10.52
C ASP A 52 -21.07 -5.13 -9.40
N GLY A 53 -20.59 -3.90 -9.26
CA GLY A 53 -20.93 -3.01 -8.15
C GLY A 53 -20.26 -3.39 -6.82
N ALA A 54 -19.37 -4.38 -6.78
CA ALA A 54 -18.59 -4.67 -5.58
C ALA A 54 -17.70 -3.49 -5.21
N THR A 55 -17.49 -3.30 -3.91
CA THR A 55 -16.62 -2.25 -3.38
C THR A 55 -15.51 -2.88 -2.56
N THR A 56 -14.31 -2.34 -2.68
CA THR A 56 -13.19 -2.70 -1.82
C THR A 56 -12.62 -1.43 -1.20
N THR A 57 -12.64 -1.36 0.13
CA THR A 57 -12.03 -0.25 0.87
C THR A 57 -10.80 -0.75 1.61
N VAL A 58 -9.66 -0.12 1.38
CA VAL A 58 -8.40 -0.43 2.06
C VAL A 58 -8.03 0.71 3.00
N TYR A 59 -7.97 0.42 4.29
CA TYR A 59 -7.51 1.29 5.34
C TYR A 59 -6.05 0.98 5.66
N ILE A 60 -5.20 2.00 5.64
CA ILE A 60 -3.78 1.90 5.94
C ILE A 60 -3.50 2.74 7.19
N LYS A 61 -2.79 2.16 8.16
CA LYS A 61 -2.29 2.86 9.34
C LYS A 61 -0.88 2.35 9.69
N GLY A 62 0.13 3.06 9.21
CA GLY A 62 1.52 2.62 9.34
C GLY A 62 1.75 1.23 8.73
N SER A 63 2.11 0.26 9.56
CA SER A 63 2.32 -1.14 9.13
C SER A 63 1.05 -2.00 9.10
N GLN A 64 -0.08 -1.45 9.56
CA GLN A 64 -1.33 -2.20 9.63
C GLN A 64 -2.21 -1.84 8.44
N THR A 65 -2.79 -2.86 7.83
CA THR A 65 -3.72 -2.72 6.72
C THR A 65 -4.98 -3.52 7.00
N ARG A 66 -6.14 -2.93 6.76
CA ARG A 66 -7.43 -3.63 6.71
C ARG A 66 -8.06 -3.41 5.35
N SER A 67 -8.44 -4.48 4.65
CA SER A 67 -9.28 -4.37 3.47
C SER A 67 -10.67 -4.94 3.75
N GLU A 68 -11.70 -4.22 3.35
CA GLU A 68 -13.10 -4.65 3.43
C GLU A 68 -13.64 -4.72 2.00
N MET A 69 -14.08 -5.90 1.59
CA MET A 69 -14.74 -6.13 0.31
C MET A 69 -16.22 -6.45 0.56
N LEU A 70 -17.09 -5.74 -0.13
CA LEU A 70 -18.53 -6.01 -0.17
C LEU A 70 -18.93 -6.30 -1.62
N SER A 71 -19.55 -7.45 -1.85
CA SER A 71 -19.99 -7.89 -3.18
C SER A 71 -21.35 -8.59 -3.12
N GLY A 72 -21.93 -8.91 -4.28
CA GLY A 72 -23.14 -9.73 -4.34
C GLY A 72 -22.96 -11.17 -3.83
N LEU A 73 -21.71 -11.62 -3.63
CA LEU A 73 -21.38 -12.95 -3.11
C LEU A 73 -21.22 -13.00 -1.58
N GLY A 74 -21.19 -11.85 -0.92
CA GLY A 74 -20.92 -11.76 0.52
C GLY A 74 -19.87 -10.69 0.84
N SER A 75 -19.38 -10.74 2.08
CA SER A 75 -18.41 -9.78 2.58
C SER A 75 -17.13 -10.45 3.06
N GLU A 76 -16.00 -9.78 2.83
CA GLU A 76 -14.68 -10.24 3.25
C GLU A 76 -13.92 -9.11 3.94
N SER A 77 -13.39 -9.38 5.13
CA SER A 77 -12.46 -8.49 5.81
C SER A 77 -11.12 -9.17 5.97
N THR A 78 -10.07 -8.55 5.43
CA THR A 78 -8.70 -9.01 5.61
C THR A 78 -7.95 -8.00 6.47
N ILE A 79 -7.36 -8.48 7.58
CA ILE A 79 -6.52 -7.68 8.47
C ILE A 79 -5.10 -8.21 8.36
N HIS A 80 -4.13 -7.33 8.16
CA HIS A 80 -2.73 -7.69 7.98
C HIS A 80 -1.80 -6.72 8.70
N ASP A 81 -0.76 -7.25 9.36
CA ASP A 81 0.32 -6.49 9.98
C ASP A 81 1.66 -6.80 9.29
N ALA A 82 2.18 -5.81 8.57
CA ALA A 82 3.44 -5.93 7.84
C ALA A 82 4.68 -6.03 8.75
N LYS A 83 4.58 -5.69 10.05
CA LYS A 83 5.71 -5.86 10.99
C LYS A 83 5.96 -7.32 11.35
N THR A 84 4.88 -8.07 11.56
CA THR A 84 4.93 -9.48 11.96
C THR A 84 4.71 -10.42 10.78
N GLY A 85 4.19 -9.92 9.66
CA GLY A 85 3.79 -10.72 8.50
C GLY A 85 2.52 -11.55 8.76
N SER A 86 1.79 -11.28 9.84
CA SER A 86 0.57 -12.00 10.19
C SER A 86 -0.67 -11.38 9.55
N GLY A 87 -1.65 -12.21 9.22
CA GLY A 87 -2.96 -11.73 8.80
C GLY A 87 -4.08 -12.71 9.10
N VAL A 88 -5.31 -12.21 9.08
CA VAL A 88 -6.54 -12.99 9.24
C VAL A 88 -7.53 -12.55 8.19
N ILE A 89 -8.31 -13.50 7.69
CA ILE A 89 -9.40 -13.27 6.75
C ILE A 89 -10.69 -13.70 7.45
N LEU A 90 -11.67 -12.81 7.43
CA LEU A 90 -13.01 -13.01 7.96
C LEU A 90 -13.96 -12.97 6.76
N LYS A 91 -14.82 -13.98 6.63
CA LYS A 91 -15.77 -14.09 5.53
C LYS A 91 -17.15 -14.39 6.11
N ASP A 92 -18.14 -13.65 5.64
CA ASP A 92 -19.57 -13.82 5.94
C ASP A 92 -20.37 -13.96 4.64
#